data_AF-A0AAE3IMT4-F1
#
_entry.id   AF-A0AAE3IMT4-F1
#
_cell.length_a   1.000
_cell.length_b   1.000
_cell.length_c   1.000
_cell.angle_alpha   90.00
_cell.angle_beta   90.00
_cell.angle_gamma   90.00
#
_symmetry.space_group_name_H-M   'P 1'
#
loop_
_entity.id
_entity.type
_entity.pdbx_description
1 polymer ?
#
loop_
_entity_poly.entity_id
_entity_poly.type
_entity_poly.pdbx_seq_one_letter_code
_entity_poly.pdbx_strand_id
1 'polypeptide(L)'
;MQEVEEKLFSVEEKWIKNEINKDTYDRWYSIYSNEILNLKGAIERLSNDQSKAFSILEDNLNLLTDIRHVYTVSDTLQKREFVNRVFDSNLYYEKRYLSNTYHARFIAA
;
A
#
# COMPACT_ATOMS: atom_id res chain seq x y z
N MET A 1 8.90 21.94 8.03
CA MET A 1 10.38 21.93 7.86
C MET A 1 10.94 23.29 8.24
N GLN A 2 10.53 24.36 7.56
CA GLN A 2 10.96 25.75 7.83
C GLN A 2 10.86 26.15 9.31
N GLU A 3 9.75 25.83 9.99
CA GLU A 3 9.59 26.14 11.42
C GLU A 3 10.63 25.47 12.35
N VAL A 4 11.04 24.23 12.05
CA VAL A 4 12.05 23.50 12.87
C VAL A 4 13.45 24.04 12.59
N GLU A 5 13.72 24.46 11.36
CA GLU A 5 14.96 25.14 10.98
C GLU A 5 15.07 26.52 11.65
N GLU A 6 13.97 27.27 11.75
CA GLU A 6 13.91 28.53 12.49
C GLU A 6 14.16 28.33 14.00
N LYS A 7 13.62 27.26 14.59
CA LYS A 7 13.90 26.89 15.99
C LYS A 7 15.37 26.52 16.21
N LEU A 8 15.97 25.77 15.28
CA LEU A 8 17.39 25.44 15.32
C LEU A 8 18.26 26.70 15.25
N PHE A 9 17.97 27.58 14.29
CA PHE A 9 18.67 28.86 14.15
C PHE A 9 18.55 29.73 15.41
N SER A 10 17.38 29.77 16.04
CA SER A 10 17.19 30.49 17.30
C SER A 10 18.05 29.94 18.43
N VAL A 11 18.23 28.62 18.53
CA VAL A 11 19.10 28.00 19.54
C VAL A 11 20.57 28.28 19.26
N GLU A 12 20.99 28.24 18.00
CA GLU A 12 22.36 28.59 17.59
C GLU A 12 22.67 30.05 17.92
N GLU A 13 21.78 30.98 17.62
CA GLU A 13 21.95 32.39 17.99
C GLU A 13 22.09 32.59 19.51
N LYS A 14 21.24 31.94 20.30
CA LYS A 14 21.28 32.03 21.76
C LYS A 14 22.58 31.46 22.33
N TRP A 15 23.12 30.40 21.73
CA TRP A 15 24.42 29.84 22.10
C TRP A 15 25.56 30.81 21.77
N ILE A 16 25.55 31.41 20.57
CA ILE A 16 26.55 32.39 20.14
C ILE A 16 26.53 33.64 21.05
N LYS A 17 25.34 34.08 21.45
CA LYS A 17 25.13 35.19 22.40
C LYS A 17 25.45 34.82 23.85
N ASN A 18 25.86 33.58 24.11
CA ASN A 18 26.19 33.05 25.43
C ASN A 18 25.00 33.13 26.42
N GLU A 19 23.77 33.10 25.91
CA GLU A 19 22.52 33.18 26.68
C GLU A 19 22.09 31.81 27.22
N ILE A 20 22.60 30.73 26.64
CA ILE A 20 22.37 29.35 27.06
C ILE A 20 23.69 28.64 27.28
N ASN A 21 23.69 27.61 28.13
CA ASN A 21 24.87 26.80 28.38
C ASN A 21 25.03 25.68 27.32
N LYS A 22 26.21 25.06 27.30
CA LYS A 22 26.56 24.02 26.33
C LYS A 22 25.61 22.82 26.39
N ASP A 23 25.28 22.35 27.58
CA ASP A 23 24.39 21.20 27.76
C ASP A 23 22.99 21.45 27.18
N THR A 24 22.50 22.68 27.33
CA THR A 24 21.20 23.11 26.78
C THR A 24 21.27 23.17 25.26
N TYR A 25 22.35 23.74 24.71
CA TYR A 25 22.58 23.78 23.27
C TYR A 25 22.64 22.37 22.67
N ASP A 26 23.51 21.50 23.20
CA ASP A 26 23.74 20.15 22.68
C ASP A 26 22.43 19.32 22.67
N ARG A 27 21.61 19.46 23.72
CA ARG A 27 20.30 18.81 23.81
C ARG A 27 19.34 19.28 22.71
N TRP A 28 19.14 20.59 22.57
CA TRP A 28 18.16 21.13 21.62
C TRP A 28 18.62 21.01 20.18
N TYR A 29 19.92 21.19 19.93
CA TYR A 29 20.54 20.93 18.64
C TYR A 29 20.27 19.49 18.21
N SER A 30 20.55 18.51 19.07
CA SER A 30 20.29 17.10 18.78
C SER A 30 18.81 16.82 18.46
N ILE A 31 17.88 17.40 19.22
CA ILE A 31 16.44 17.23 18.99
C ILE A 31 16.04 17.77 17.61
N TYR A 32 16.36 19.05 17.33
CA TYR A 32 15.92 19.69 16.10
C TYR A 32 16.63 19.15 14.86
N SER A 33 17.92 18.81 14.96
CA SER A 33 18.64 18.17 13.85
C SER A 33 18.05 16.80 13.49
N ASN A 34 17.70 15.99 14.50
CA ASN A 34 17.02 14.71 14.26
C ASN A 34 15.64 14.89 13.65
N GLU A 35 14.88 15.89 14.09
CA GLU A 35 13.56 16.20 13.53
C GLU A 35 13.66 16.65 12.07
N ILE A 36 14.64 17.48 11.72
CA ILE A 36 14.92 17.89 10.33
C ILE A 36 15.26 16.67 9.46
N LEU A 37 16.12 15.77 9.95
CA LEU A 37 16.47 14.53 9.25
C LEU A 37 15.24 13.65 9.00
N ASN A 38 14.41 13.47 10.03
CA ASN A 38 13.17 12.69 9.93
C ASN A 38 12.20 13.27 8.91
N LEU A 39 12.02 14.60 8.92
CA LEU A 39 11.16 15.31 7.96
C LEU A 39 11.71 15.19 6.53
N LYS A 40 13.01 15.33 6.33
CA LYS A 40 13.65 15.13 5.01
C LYS A 40 13.44 13.71 4.49
N GLY A 41 13.66 12.70 5.32
CA GLY A 41 13.41 11.30 4.94
C GLY A 41 11.92 10.99 4.72
N ALA A 42 11.01 11.67 5.43
CA ALA A 42 9.57 11.56 5.15
C ALA A 42 9.21 12.15 3.78
N ILE A 43 9.74 13.34 3.44
CA ILE A 43 9.53 13.95 2.11
C ILE A 43 10.07 13.05 1.01
N GLU A 44 11.29 12.52 1.16
CA GLU A 44 11.89 11.64 0.15
C GLU A 44 11.05 10.38 -0.09
N ARG A 45 10.56 9.74 0.98
CA ARG A 45 9.68 8.56 0.87
C ARG A 45 8.34 8.87 0.21
N LEU A 46 7.75 10.02 0.53
CA LEU A 46 6.48 10.45 -0.06
C LEU A 46 6.65 10.98 -1.49
N SER A 47 7.82 11.52 -1.82
CA SER A 47 8.18 11.96 -3.16
C SER A 47 8.59 10.80 -4.07
N ASN A 48 8.98 9.66 -3.50
CA ASN A 48 9.27 8.47 -4.29
C ASN A 48 7.98 8.00 -4.98
N ASP A 49 8.00 8.22 -6.29
CA ASP A 49 6.85 8.15 -7.16
C ASP A 49 6.28 6.74 -7.24
N GLN A 50 5.20 6.50 -6.48
CA GLN A 50 4.42 5.27 -6.60
C GLN A 50 3.79 5.12 -8.00
N SER A 51 3.75 6.19 -8.81
CA SER A 51 3.22 6.14 -10.18
C SER A 51 4.00 5.18 -11.06
N LYS A 52 5.29 4.91 -10.80
CA LYS A 52 6.01 3.85 -11.53
C LYS A 52 5.51 2.45 -11.19
N ALA A 53 5.27 2.16 -9.92
CA ALA A 53 4.73 0.87 -9.50
C ALA A 53 3.28 0.69 -9.99
N PHE A 54 2.47 1.75 -9.91
CA PHE A 54 1.12 1.76 -10.45
C PHE A 54 1.10 1.67 -11.99
N SER A 55 2.01 2.35 -12.70
CA SER A 55 2.16 2.24 -14.15
C SER A 55 2.56 0.83 -14.57
N ILE A 56 3.54 0.21 -13.90
CA ILE A 56 3.91 -1.19 -14.16
C ILE A 56 2.71 -2.12 -13.92
N LEU A 57 1.96 -1.91 -12.84
CA LEU A 57 0.77 -2.69 -12.55
C LEU A 57 -0.31 -2.48 -13.63
N GLU A 58 -0.59 -1.25 -14.02
CA GLU A 58 -1.56 -0.89 -15.05
C GLU A 58 -1.20 -1.48 -16.42
N ASP A 59 0.08 -1.39 -16.81
CA ASP A 59 0.62 -1.93 -18.07
C ASP A 59 0.50 -3.46 -18.17
N ASN A 60 0.50 -4.15 -17.03
CA ASN A 60 0.46 -5.61 -16.95
C ASN A 60 -0.88 -6.15 -16.41
N LEU A 61 -1.83 -5.27 -16.08
CA LEU A 61 -3.13 -5.66 -15.54
C LEU A 61 -3.91 -6.54 -16.52
N ASN A 62 -3.74 -6.28 -17.82
CA ASN A 62 -4.29 -7.06 -18.94
C ASN A 62 -3.79 -8.51 -18.96
N LEU A 63 -2.55 -8.77 -18.51
CA LEU A 63 -1.98 -10.11 -18.43
C LEU A 63 -2.62 -10.94 -17.31
N LEU A 64 -3.09 -10.28 -16.25
CA LEU A 64 -3.89 -10.92 -15.19
C LEU A 64 -5.32 -11.24 -15.64
N THR A 65 -5.77 -10.67 -16.77
CA THR A 65 -7.14 -10.81 -17.27
C THR A 65 -7.31 -11.92 -18.32
N ASP A 66 -6.24 -12.55 -18.80
CA ASP A 66 -6.37 -13.72 -19.70
C ASP A 66 -6.69 -15.01 -18.91
N ILE A 67 -7.84 -14.97 -18.23
CA ILE A 67 -8.42 -16.10 -17.52
C ILE A 67 -8.58 -17.31 -18.46
N ARG A 68 -8.78 -17.07 -19.77
CA ARG A 68 -8.89 -18.13 -20.76
C ARG A 68 -7.55 -18.85 -20.95
N HIS A 69 -6.46 -18.13 -21.11
CA HIS A 69 -5.14 -18.72 -21.23
C HIS A 69 -4.74 -19.45 -19.94
N VAL A 70 -4.90 -18.80 -18.77
CA VAL A 70 -4.63 -19.41 -17.45
C VAL A 70 -5.43 -20.70 -17.28
N TYR A 71 -6.74 -20.66 -17.54
CA TYR A 71 -7.57 -21.86 -17.49
C TYR A 71 -7.14 -22.91 -18.53
N THR A 72 -6.65 -22.52 -19.70
CA THR A 72 -6.24 -23.49 -20.73
C THR A 72 -4.96 -24.24 -20.34
N VAL A 73 -3.97 -23.53 -19.80
CA VAL A 73 -2.66 -24.10 -19.43
C VAL A 73 -2.63 -24.80 -18.07
N SER A 74 -3.60 -24.53 -17.20
CA SER A 74 -3.71 -25.16 -15.88
C SER A 74 -4.09 -26.65 -15.93
N ASP A 75 -3.57 -27.40 -14.97
CA ASP A 75 -3.95 -28.80 -14.76
C ASP A 75 -5.37 -28.94 -14.17
N THR A 76 -5.90 -30.16 -14.13
CA THR A 76 -7.28 -30.44 -13.68
C THR A 76 -7.52 -30.04 -12.23
N LEU A 77 -6.52 -30.15 -11.36
CA LEU A 77 -6.64 -29.78 -9.94
C LEU A 77 -6.69 -28.27 -9.80
N GLN A 78 -5.78 -27.56 -10.47
CA GLN A 78 -5.72 -26.10 -10.52
C GLN A 78 -6.99 -25.48 -11.10
N LYS A 79 -7.57 -26.07 -12.16
CA LYS A 79 -8.87 -25.66 -12.72
C LYS A 79 -9.99 -25.74 -11.69
N ARG A 80 -10.03 -26.84 -10.93
CA ARG A 80 -11.03 -27.05 -9.88
C ARG A 80 -10.88 -26.01 -8.75
N GLU A 81 -9.66 -25.78 -8.29
CA GLU A 81 -9.38 -24.78 -7.25
C GLU A 81 -9.69 -23.35 -7.75
N PHE A 82 -9.41 -23.04 -9.02
CA PHE A 82 -9.74 -21.75 -9.62
C PHE A 82 -11.26 -21.52 -9.66
N VAL A 83 -12.03 -22.51 -10.12
CA VAL A 83 -13.50 -22.44 -10.12
C VAL A 83 -14.04 -22.28 -8.69
N ASN A 84 -13.51 -23.02 -7.72
CA ASN A 84 -13.93 -22.92 -6.32
C ASN A 84 -13.56 -21.58 -5.64
N ARG A 85 -12.56 -20.85 -6.16
CA ARG A 85 -12.21 -19.52 -5.66
C ARG A 85 -13.07 -18.42 -6.25
N VAL A 86 -13.51 -18.58 -7.50
CA VAL A 86 -14.32 -17.59 -8.23
C VAL A 86 -15.81 -17.79 -7.97
N PHE A 87 -16.23 -19.03 -7.74
CA PHE A 87 -17.62 -19.39 -7.46
C PHE A 87 -17.72 -20.03 -6.08
N ASP A 88 -18.62 -19.51 -5.24
CA ASP A 88 -18.95 -20.14 -3.97
C ASP A 88 -19.36 -21.60 -4.19
N SER A 89 -18.87 -22.50 -3.32
CA SER A 89 -18.99 -23.96 -3.39
C SER A 89 -20.43 -24.52 -3.36
N ASN A 90 -21.44 -23.68 -3.48
CA ASN A 90 -22.87 -24.00 -3.55
C ASN A 90 -23.40 -23.95 -4.99
N LEU A 91 -22.60 -24.37 -5.96
CA LEU A 91 -23.07 -24.54 -7.34
C LEU A 91 -23.78 -25.89 -7.48
N TYR A 92 -25.09 -25.86 -7.69
CA TYR A 92 -25.87 -27.05 -8.00
C TYR A 92 -25.90 -27.25 -9.51
N TYR A 93 -25.57 -28.46 -9.97
CA TYR A 93 -25.68 -28.85 -11.36
C TYR A 93 -27.07 -29.41 -11.62
N GLU A 94 -27.95 -28.61 -12.23
CA GLU A 94 -29.28 -29.08 -12.66
C GLU A 94 -29.48 -28.78 -14.14
N LYS A 95 -29.91 -29.78 -14.91
CA LYS A 95 -30.35 -29.66 -16.32
C LYS A 95 -29.44 -28.79 -17.21
N ARG A 96 -28.12 -29.04 -17.15
CA ARG A 96 -27.04 -28.44 -17.98
C ARG A 96 -26.56 -27.03 -17.63
N TYR A 97 -26.98 -26.43 -16.51
CA TYR A 97 -26.42 -25.15 -16.06
C TYR A 97 -26.06 -25.19 -14.57
N LEU A 98 -25.03 -24.41 -14.19
CA LEU A 98 -24.60 -24.23 -12.80
C LEU A 98 -25.37 -23.05 -12.20
N SER A 99 -26.08 -23.27 -11.09
CA SER A 99 -26.88 -22.25 -10.41
C SER A 99 -26.52 -22.15 -8.93
N ASN A 100 -26.66 -20.95 -8.34
CA ASN A 100 -26.45 -20.71 -6.91
C ASN A 100 -27.77 -20.73 -6.12
N THR A 101 -27.67 -20.81 -4.79
CA THR A 101 -28.80 -20.99 -3.86
C THR A 101 -29.89 -19.91 -3.95
N TYR A 102 -29.60 -18.72 -4.50
CA TYR A 102 -30.59 -17.66 -4.66
C TYR A 102 -31.63 -17.97 -5.73
N HIS A 103 -31.30 -18.81 -6.73
CA HIS A 103 -32.26 -19.24 -7.76
C HIS A 103 -33.10 -20.46 -7.33
N ALA A 104 -32.57 -21.32 -6.47
CA ALA A 104 -33.27 -22.53 -6.01
C ALA A 104 -34.54 -22.23 -5.18
N ARG A 105 -34.66 -21.03 -4.59
CA ARG A 105 -35.84 -20.63 -3.82
C ARG A 105 -37.03 -20.15 -4.67
N PHE A 106 -36.83 -19.90 -5.97
CA PHE A 106 -37.91 -19.40 -6.85
C PHE A 106 -38.62 -20.52 -7.64
N ILE A 107 -38.09 -21.75 -7.62
CA ILE A 107 -38.66 -22.90 -8.35
C ILE A 107 -39.45 -23.83 -7.40
N ALA A 108 -39.39 -23.58 -6.08
CA ALA A 108 -40.09 -24.36 -5.05
C ALA A 108 -41.30 -23.64 -4.41
N ALA A 109 -41.80 -22.57 -5.04
CA ALA A 109 -43.04 -21.88 -4.68
C ALA A 109 -44.01 -21.95 -5.87
#